data_AF-A0A1C3KRU0-F1
#
_entry.id   AF-A0A1C3KRU0-F1
#
_cell.length_a   1.000
_cell.length_b   1.000
_cell.length_c   1.000
_cell.angle_alpha   90.00
_cell.angle_beta   90.00
_cell.angle_gamma   90.00
#
_symmetry.space_group_name_H-M   'P 1'
#
loop_
_entity.id
_entity.type
_entity.pdbx_description
1 polymer ?
#
loop_
_entity_poly.entity_id
_entity_poly.type
_entity_poly.pdbx_seq_one_letter_code
_entity_poly.pdbx_strand_id
1 'polypeptide(L)'
;MLHSRSPSPSNLRLRFRALSLQCLLFLTLCSILSISPISTVHVSNALKKEEKRQNLNIPFMEEKKFFFNEIKLNNRFKNDMKGYIQNINNFHSIIENKIPNSLLYVQEDLLNFHNSQFIGDIEIGTPPQSFKVVFDTGSSNFAVPSTKCVKGGCAPHKKFNAEKSQTFVKNLNGNNESIYTYIQHGYDDVQLKGLKIKNQSIGLAVEESLHPFSDLPFDGIVGLGFSDPDWSFQNKYGMPIIETIKEQKLLKRNIFSFYVPKKLDESGSITFGRAQSKYAMEGKQIEWFPVISNYFWEVNLLDIQLSDTNLGICENRKCRAAIDTGSSLLTGPSSLMQPLIEKLNLEKDCSNKNSLPNISFILRNVEGKRVKLDFKPDDYILEDVDDEDNSVQCVIGIMSLDVPPPRGPIFIFGNVFIRKYYTIFDNDHKLVGMVEASHNF
;
A
#
# COMPACT_ATOMS: atom_id res chain seq x y z
N MET A 1 -11.97 20.70 -41.38
CA MET A 1 -12.56 19.48 -40.78
C MET A 1 -11.52 18.38 -40.82
N LEU A 2 -10.78 18.17 -39.73
CA LEU A 2 -9.90 17.02 -39.54
C LEU A 2 -10.41 16.33 -38.27
N HIS A 3 -11.13 15.24 -38.47
CA HIS A 3 -11.65 14.42 -37.37
C HIS A 3 -10.50 13.78 -36.61
N SER A 4 -10.35 14.15 -35.34
CA SER A 4 -9.64 13.36 -34.34
C SER A 4 -10.42 12.05 -34.14
N ARG A 5 -9.91 10.96 -34.71
CA ARG A 5 -10.38 9.61 -34.38
C ARG A 5 -10.00 9.31 -32.93
N SER A 6 -11.00 9.10 -32.08
CA SER A 6 -10.84 8.46 -30.79
C SER A 6 -10.18 7.08 -30.98
N PRO A 7 -9.24 6.66 -30.11
CA PRO A 7 -8.64 5.34 -30.21
C PRO A 7 -9.68 4.25 -29.92
N SER A 8 -9.56 3.10 -30.57
CA SER A 8 -10.49 1.97 -30.46
C SER A 8 -10.46 1.30 -29.07
N PRO A 9 -11.56 0.65 -28.63
CA PRO A 9 -11.71 0.14 -27.25
C PRO A 9 -10.86 -1.10 -26.92
N SER A 10 -10.24 -1.73 -27.93
CA SER A 10 -9.19 -2.75 -27.75
C SER A 10 -7.95 -2.27 -26.96
N ASN A 11 -7.81 -0.96 -26.72
CA ASN A 11 -6.75 -0.38 -25.88
C ASN A 11 -7.07 -0.33 -24.37
N LEU A 12 -8.31 -0.59 -23.94
CA LEU A 12 -8.69 -0.57 -22.51
C LEU A 12 -8.24 -1.84 -21.75
N ARG A 13 -8.28 -3.00 -22.42
CA ARG A 13 -7.90 -4.31 -21.87
C ARG A 13 -6.43 -4.42 -21.47
N LEU A 14 -5.55 -3.71 -22.18
CA LEU A 14 -4.13 -3.55 -21.82
C LEU A 14 -3.97 -2.50 -20.70
N ARG A 15 -4.81 -1.46 -20.65
CA ARG A 15 -4.74 -0.38 -19.66
C ARG A 15 -5.09 -0.83 -18.26
N PHE A 16 -6.05 -1.72 -18.03
CA PHE A 16 -6.34 -2.20 -16.67
C PHE A 16 -5.22 -3.06 -16.09
N ARG A 17 -4.70 -4.01 -16.88
CA ARG A 17 -3.55 -4.83 -16.48
C ARG A 17 -2.29 -3.99 -16.34
N ALA A 18 -2.08 -3.02 -17.23
CA ALA A 18 -0.99 -2.05 -17.16
C ALA A 18 -1.13 -1.16 -15.91
N LEU A 19 -2.27 -0.52 -15.68
CA LEU A 19 -2.53 0.30 -14.49
C LEU A 19 -2.42 -0.52 -13.20
N SER A 20 -2.95 -1.74 -13.12
CA SER A 20 -2.85 -2.55 -11.90
C SER A 20 -1.41 -3.00 -11.63
N LEU A 21 -0.67 -3.43 -12.65
CA LEU A 21 0.72 -3.88 -12.52
C LEU A 21 1.67 -2.69 -12.27
N GLN A 22 1.46 -1.56 -12.96
CA GLN A 22 2.29 -0.36 -12.88
C GLN A 22 1.92 0.51 -11.68
N CYS A 23 0.68 0.59 -11.23
CA CYS A 23 0.33 1.24 -9.97
C CYS A 23 0.85 0.42 -8.77
N LEU A 24 0.82 -0.93 -8.83
CA LEU A 24 1.50 -1.77 -7.82
C LEU A 24 3.01 -1.59 -7.82
N LEU A 25 3.63 -1.64 -9.01
CA LEU A 25 5.07 -1.42 -9.15
C LEU A 25 5.41 -0.03 -8.62
N PHE A 26 4.65 1.03 -8.88
CA PHE A 26 5.03 2.38 -8.46
C PHE A 26 4.71 2.73 -7.00
N LEU A 27 3.56 2.33 -6.46
CA LEU A 27 3.24 2.56 -5.03
C LEU A 27 4.21 1.81 -4.12
N THR A 28 4.66 0.63 -4.54
CA THR A 28 5.69 -0.12 -3.83
C THR A 28 7.11 0.38 -4.15
N LEU A 29 7.45 0.66 -5.42
CA LEU A 29 8.81 1.08 -5.84
C LEU A 29 9.18 2.53 -5.55
N CYS A 30 8.23 3.45 -5.36
CA CYS A 30 8.55 4.81 -4.89
C CYS A 30 9.21 4.79 -3.50
N SER A 31 9.02 3.71 -2.74
CA SER A 31 9.85 3.47 -1.56
C SER A 31 11.15 2.71 -1.91
N ILE A 32 11.13 1.70 -2.80
CA ILE A 32 12.17 0.64 -2.88
C ILE A 32 13.43 1.00 -3.70
N LEU A 33 13.43 1.99 -4.60
CA LEU A 33 14.59 2.22 -5.49
C LEU A 33 15.27 3.59 -5.31
N SER A 34 16.16 3.66 -4.30
CA SER A 34 17.25 4.64 -4.26
C SER A 34 18.60 3.94 -4.43
N ILE A 35 18.94 3.53 -5.66
CA ILE A 35 20.30 3.10 -5.98
C ILE A 35 21.10 4.36 -6.35
N SER A 36 22.16 4.64 -5.61
CA SER A 36 23.14 5.70 -5.91
C SER A 36 23.71 5.51 -7.32
N PRO A 37 23.93 6.59 -8.10
CA PRO A 37 24.37 6.48 -9.48
C PRO A 37 25.79 5.94 -9.52
N ILE A 38 25.96 4.70 -10.00
CA ILE A 38 27.25 4.25 -10.52
C ILE A 38 27.43 4.96 -11.86
N SER A 39 28.50 5.75 -11.94
CA SER A 39 28.95 6.53 -13.09
C SER A 39 28.72 5.81 -14.42
N THR A 40 28.01 6.49 -15.31
CA THR A 40 27.80 6.14 -16.72
C THR A 40 29.15 5.97 -17.44
N VAL A 41 29.52 4.74 -17.77
CA VAL A 41 30.50 4.49 -18.83
C VAL A 41 29.74 4.47 -20.15
N HIS A 42 30.02 5.46 -21.00
CA HIS A 42 29.52 5.52 -22.38
C HIS A 42 29.94 4.26 -23.14
N VAL A 43 28.99 3.40 -23.49
CA VAL A 43 29.21 2.33 -24.46
C VAL A 43 28.87 2.87 -25.84
N SER A 44 29.86 3.44 -26.50
CA SER A 44 29.84 3.67 -27.94
C SER A 44 31.13 3.12 -28.55
N ASN A 45 30.94 2.15 -29.46
CA ASN A 45 31.92 1.58 -30.39
C ASN A 45 33.08 0.75 -29.82
N ALA A 46 32.92 -0.58 -29.81
CA ALA A 46 34.02 -1.51 -30.09
C ALA A 46 33.50 -2.93 -30.41
N LEU A 47 33.03 -3.12 -31.65
CA LEU A 47 33.20 -4.42 -32.31
C LEU A 47 34.64 -4.49 -32.82
N LYS A 48 35.29 -5.65 -32.62
CA LYS A 48 36.66 -6.06 -33.00
C LYS A 48 37.77 -5.82 -31.95
N LYS A 49 38.08 -6.85 -31.15
CA LYS A 49 39.30 -7.68 -31.33
C LYS A 49 39.40 -8.77 -30.26
N GLU A 50 39.90 -9.92 -30.70
CA GLU A 50 40.16 -11.15 -29.97
C GLU A 50 41.21 -11.03 -28.84
N GLU A 51 41.10 -12.00 -27.93
CA GLU A 51 42.14 -12.63 -27.09
C GLU A 51 43.11 -11.76 -26.28
N LYS A 52 42.94 -11.80 -24.96
CA LYS A 52 44.01 -12.20 -24.01
C LYS A 52 43.46 -12.48 -22.61
N ARG A 53 43.72 -13.68 -22.11
CA ARG A 53 43.58 -14.05 -20.69
C ARG A 53 44.52 -13.18 -19.85
N GLN A 54 43.98 -12.41 -18.91
CA GLN A 54 44.71 -11.95 -17.74
C GLN A 54 43.83 -12.10 -16.50
N ASN A 55 44.33 -12.86 -15.53
CA ASN A 55 43.76 -13.05 -14.20
C ASN A 55 43.71 -11.69 -13.47
N LEU A 56 42.52 -11.15 -13.30
CA LEU A 56 42.25 -10.07 -12.36
C LEU A 56 41.59 -10.67 -11.12
N ASN A 57 42.39 -10.86 -10.06
CA ASN A 57 41.90 -11.08 -8.71
C ASN A 57 41.13 -9.83 -8.28
N ILE A 58 39.80 -9.89 -8.36
CA ILE A 58 38.91 -8.89 -7.76
C ILE A 58 38.78 -9.28 -6.27
N PRO A 59 39.10 -8.39 -5.32
CA PRO A 59 38.89 -8.67 -3.91
C PRO A 59 37.40 -8.87 -3.65
N PHE A 60 37.07 -9.99 -3.03
CA PHE A 60 35.74 -10.29 -2.52
C PHE A 60 35.37 -9.20 -1.50
N MET A 61 34.50 -8.26 -1.89
CA MET A 61 33.92 -7.30 -0.95
C MET A 61 33.03 -8.08 0.01
N GLU A 62 33.41 -8.08 1.29
CA GLU A 62 32.60 -8.60 2.39
C GLU A 62 31.16 -8.08 2.28
N GLU A 63 30.20 -9.01 2.30
CA GLU A 63 28.79 -8.71 2.50
C GLU A 63 28.63 -7.90 3.79
N LYS A 64 28.38 -6.59 3.67
CA LYS A 64 27.86 -5.81 4.79
C LYS A 64 26.56 -6.47 5.24
N LYS A 65 26.58 -7.11 6.40
CA LYS A 65 25.39 -7.52 7.16
C LYS A 65 24.46 -6.31 7.31
N PHE A 66 23.46 -6.20 6.45
CA PHE A 66 22.29 -5.37 6.73
C PHE A 66 21.56 -6.03 7.90
N PHE A 67 21.66 -5.42 9.08
CA PHE A 67 20.86 -5.81 10.22
C PHE A 67 19.41 -5.47 9.88
N PHE A 68 18.60 -6.46 9.53
CA PHE A 68 17.14 -6.30 9.52
C PHE A 68 16.72 -5.83 10.92
N ASN A 69 16.14 -4.64 11.01
CA ASN A 69 15.50 -4.12 12.22
C ASN A 69 14.20 -4.89 12.50
N GLU A 70 14.29 -6.21 12.73
CA GLU A 70 13.19 -7.04 13.22
C GLU A 70 12.78 -6.51 14.60
N ILE A 71 11.48 -6.20 14.77
CA ILE A 71 10.96 -5.85 16.08
C ILE A 71 11.08 -7.09 16.96
N LYS A 72 11.86 -7.02 18.04
CA LYS A 72 12.02 -8.14 18.98
C LYS A 72 10.70 -8.40 19.72
N LEU A 73 9.85 -9.24 19.14
CA LEU A 73 8.53 -9.59 19.66
C LEU A 73 8.60 -10.24 21.05
N ASN A 74 9.67 -11.00 21.31
CA ASN A 74 9.85 -11.76 22.55
C ASN A 74 9.88 -10.90 23.82
N ASN A 75 10.15 -9.59 23.73
CA ASN A 75 10.13 -8.67 24.88
C ASN A 75 8.93 -7.72 24.88
N ARG A 76 8.24 -7.58 23.73
CA ARG A 76 7.12 -6.66 23.55
C ARG A 76 5.88 -7.09 24.33
N PHE A 77 5.60 -8.39 24.34
CA PHE A 77 4.39 -8.96 24.95
C PHE A 77 4.66 -9.77 26.22
N LYS A 78 5.93 -10.08 26.54
CA LYS A 78 6.27 -10.90 27.72
C LYS A 78 5.87 -10.26 29.05
N ASN A 79 5.92 -8.93 29.16
CA ASN A 79 5.68 -8.23 30.42
C ASN A 79 4.22 -7.82 30.63
N ASP A 80 3.36 -7.93 29.61
CA ASP A 80 1.93 -7.58 29.74
C ASP A 80 1.03 -8.27 28.71
N MET A 81 1.22 -9.57 28.43
CA MET A 81 0.34 -10.29 27.51
C MET A 81 -1.13 -10.28 27.98
N LYS A 82 -1.35 -10.23 29.30
CA LYS A 82 -2.68 -10.23 29.91
C LYS A 82 -3.35 -8.85 29.82
N GLY A 83 -2.68 -7.74 30.14
CA GLY A 83 -3.21 -6.39 29.96
C GLY A 83 -3.32 -6.01 28.49
N TYR A 84 -2.45 -6.55 27.64
CA TYR A 84 -2.55 -6.47 26.19
C TYR A 84 -3.78 -7.21 25.63
N ILE A 85 -3.99 -8.48 25.99
CA ILE A 85 -5.19 -9.25 25.63
C ILE A 85 -6.44 -8.58 26.24
N GLN A 86 -6.34 -8.00 27.44
CA GLN A 86 -7.44 -7.27 28.06
C GLN A 86 -7.72 -5.93 27.36
N ASN A 87 -6.71 -5.25 26.80
CA ASN A 87 -6.85 -4.08 25.94
C ASN A 87 -7.44 -4.42 24.57
N ILE A 88 -7.08 -5.58 23.99
CA ILE A 88 -7.71 -6.16 22.80
C ILE A 88 -9.17 -6.53 23.07
N ASN A 89 -9.45 -7.18 24.21
CA ASN A 89 -10.81 -7.55 24.59
C ASN A 89 -11.67 -6.30 24.89
N ASN A 90 -11.10 -5.27 25.49
CA ASN A 90 -11.72 -3.96 25.62
C ASN A 90 -11.90 -3.26 24.26
N PHE A 91 -11.15 -3.63 23.22
CA PHE A 91 -11.33 -3.12 21.86
C PHE A 91 -12.68 -3.53 21.25
N HIS A 92 -13.24 -4.68 21.65
CA HIS A 92 -14.61 -5.06 21.29
C HIS A 92 -15.67 -4.06 21.79
N SER A 93 -15.41 -3.34 22.89
CA SER A 93 -16.31 -2.30 23.41
C SER A 93 -16.24 -0.95 22.64
N ILE A 94 -15.33 -0.83 21.67
CA ILE A 94 -15.05 0.42 20.93
C ILE A 94 -15.74 0.42 19.57
N ILE A 95 -16.20 -0.74 19.15
CA ILE A 95 -17.01 -0.95 17.97
C ILE A 95 -18.33 -0.15 18.05
N GLU A 96 -18.81 0.23 19.24
CA GLU A 96 -19.89 1.21 19.38
C GLU A 96 -19.94 1.86 20.77
N ASN A 97 -19.91 3.20 20.82
CA ASN A 97 -20.65 3.94 21.83
C ASN A 97 -21.31 5.14 21.15
N LYS A 98 -22.65 5.20 21.22
CA LYS A 98 -23.56 6.15 20.57
C LYS A 98 -23.46 7.59 21.16
N ILE A 99 -22.28 8.19 21.18
CA ILE A 99 -22.16 9.61 21.55
C ILE A 99 -21.30 10.34 20.52
N PRO A 100 -21.89 11.19 19.66
CA PRO A 100 -21.14 12.02 18.75
C PRO A 100 -20.56 13.21 19.52
N ASN A 101 -19.39 13.02 20.13
CA ASN A 101 -18.49 14.15 20.33
C ASN A 101 -17.61 14.24 19.09
N SER A 102 -17.72 15.36 18.37
CA SER A 102 -17.10 15.66 17.08
C SER A 102 -15.57 15.71 17.07
N LEU A 103 -14.91 15.30 18.16
CA LEU A 103 -13.46 15.27 18.35
C LEU A 103 -12.90 13.84 18.56
N LEU A 104 -13.72 12.79 18.48
CA LEU A 104 -13.28 11.43 18.83
C LEU A 104 -12.69 10.64 17.66
N TYR A 105 -13.13 10.90 16.43
CA TYR A 105 -12.71 10.20 15.22
C TYR A 105 -13.07 11.02 13.97
N VAL A 106 -12.48 10.65 12.84
CA VAL A 106 -12.79 11.23 11.52
C VAL A 106 -12.99 10.10 10.52
N GLN A 107 -13.99 10.24 9.64
CA GLN A 107 -14.26 9.29 8.56
C GLN A 107 -14.25 10.02 7.22
N GLU A 108 -13.64 9.38 6.22
CA GLU A 108 -13.69 9.74 4.81
C GLU A 108 -14.35 8.58 4.04
N ASP A 109 -15.23 8.92 3.11
CA ASP A 109 -15.72 7.96 2.12
C ASP A 109 -14.80 8.04 0.90
N LEU A 110 -14.36 6.89 0.41
CA LEU A 110 -13.35 6.79 -0.64
C LEU A 110 -14.01 6.45 -1.96
N LEU A 111 -13.75 7.26 -2.98
CA LEU A 111 -14.11 6.96 -4.36
C LEU A 111 -13.43 5.65 -4.76
N ASN A 112 -14.24 4.66 -5.11
CA ASN A 112 -13.79 3.39 -5.65
C ASN A 112 -13.48 3.55 -7.15
N PHE A 113 -12.20 3.66 -7.49
CA PHE A 113 -11.77 3.66 -8.88
C PHE A 113 -11.52 2.23 -9.33
N HIS A 114 -12.57 1.62 -9.88
CA HIS A 114 -12.54 0.31 -10.53
C HIS A 114 -12.01 -0.84 -9.66
N ASN A 115 -12.32 -0.86 -8.36
CA ASN A 115 -11.80 -1.82 -7.38
C ASN A 115 -10.26 -1.87 -7.30
N SER A 116 -9.58 -0.87 -7.86
CA SER A 116 -8.12 -0.83 -7.99
C SER A 116 -7.53 0.18 -7.02
N GLN A 117 -8.09 1.39 -6.97
CA GLN A 117 -7.61 2.50 -6.15
C GLN A 117 -8.77 3.12 -5.38
N PHE A 118 -8.52 3.51 -4.13
CA PHE A 118 -9.50 4.12 -3.24
C PHE A 118 -9.06 5.53 -2.88
N ILE A 119 -9.81 6.51 -3.37
CA ILE A 119 -9.37 7.89 -3.45
C ILE A 119 -10.22 8.75 -2.51
N GLY A 120 -9.57 9.46 -1.61
CA GLY A 120 -10.23 10.45 -0.76
C GLY A 120 -9.75 11.86 -1.04
N ASP A 121 -10.31 12.82 -0.31
CA ASP A 121 -9.91 14.22 -0.39
C ASP A 121 -9.02 14.61 0.80
N ILE A 122 -8.05 15.48 0.56
CA ILE A 122 -7.22 16.11 1.59
C ILE A 122 -7.04 17.59 1.26
N GLU A 123 -6.88 18.44 2.27
CA GLU A 123 -6.61 19.86 2.03
C GLU A 123 -5.26 20.28 2.63
N ILE A 124 -4.53 21.13 1.91
CA ILE A 124 -3.19 21.58 2.29
C ILE A 124 -3.13 23.10 2.26
N GLY A 125 -2.56 23.69 3.30
CA GLY A 125 -2.26 25.12 3.39
C GLY A 125 -3.38 26.00 3.92
N THR A 126 -3.06 27.29 4.04
CA THR A 126 -3.97 28.35 4.50
C THR A 126 -3.95 29.55 3.53
N PRO A 127 -5.02 29.83 2.77
CA PRO A 127 -6.27 29.09 2.69
C PRO A 127 -6.10 27.67 2.11
N PRO A 128 -7.02 26.73 2.41
CA PRO A 128 -6.89 25.34 2.02
C PRO A 128 -6.94 25.12 0.50
N GLN A 129 -6.05 24.26 0.00
CA GLN A 129 -6.02 23.76 -1.37
C GLN A 129 -6.35 22.26 -1.33
N SER A 130 -7.49 21.85 -1.90
CA SER A 130 -7.93 20.43 -1.85
C SER A 130 -7.21 19.56 -2.89
N PHE A 131 -6.97 18.28 -2.62
CA PHE A 131 -6.36 17.31 -3.54
C PHE A 131 -7.05 15.96 -3.42
N LYS A 132 -7.04 15.20 -4.50
CA LYS A 132 -7.45 13.79 -4.51
C LYS A 132 -6.25 12.92 -4.22
N VAL A 133 -6.35 12.03 -3.25
CA VAL A 133 -5.22 11.22 -2.79
C VAL A 133 -5.58 9.77 -2.52
N VAL A 134 -4.60 8.90 -2.73
CA VAL A 134 -4.64 7.53 -2.20
C VAL A 134 -4.04 7.52 -0.80
N PHE A 135 -4.76 6.93 0.16
CA PHE A 135 -4.24 6.65 1.49
C PHE A 135 -3.50 5.32 1.47
N ASP A 136 -2.18 5.36 1.59
CA ASP A 136 -1.31 4.26 1.21
C ASP A 136 -0.51 3.73 2.42
N THR A 137 -0.82 2.53 2.91
CA THR A 137 -0.04 1.89 3.99
C THR A 137 1.27 1.24 3.50
N GLY A 138 1.48 1.15 2.19
CA GLY A 138 2.72 0.69 1.56
C GLY A 138 3.81 1.76 1.47
N SER A 139 3.50 3.03 1.73
CA SER A 139 4.48 4.13 1.77
C SER A 139 4.30 5.03 2.98
N SER A 140 5.33 5.81 3.30
CA SER A 140 5.33 6.74 4.45
C SER A 140 5.34 8.21 4.04
N ASN A 141 5.56 8.48 2.75
CA ASN A 141 5.67 9.82 2.20
C ASN A 141 4.29 10.38 1.87
N PHE A 142 4.06 11.64 2.21
CA PHE A 142 2.94 12.42 1.68
C PHE A 142 3.48 13.28 0.54
N ALA A 143 3.01 13.08 -0.69
CA ALA A 143 3.40 13.88 -1.84
C ALA A 143 2.20 14.34 -2.69
N VAL A 144 2.28 15.57 -3.20
CA VAL A 144 1.36 16.14 -4.20
C VAL A 144 2.14 16.90 -5.29
N PRO A 145 1.58 17.06 -6.50
CA PRO A 145 2.18 17.84 -7.56
C PRO A 145 2.42 19.31 -7.16
N SER A 146 3.59 19.84 -7.49
CA SER A 146 3.90 21.26 -7.36
C SER A 146 3.41 22.05 -8.57
N THR A 147 3.14 23.35 -8.41
CA THR A 147 2.98 24.26 -9.57
C THR A 147 4.20 24.31 -10.49
N LYS A 148 5.37 23.89 -10.02
CA LYS A 148 6.58 23.71 -10.84
C LYS A 148 6.52 22.49 -11.78
N CYS A 149 5.63 21.55 -11.51
CA CYS A 149 5.45 20.34 -12.30
C CYS A 149 4.62 20.65 -13.56
N VAL A 150 5.31 21.04 -14.63
CA VAL A 150 4.67 21.56 -15.86
C VAL A 150 4.59 20.54 -16.99
N LYS A 151 5.30 19.42 -16.89
CA LYS A 151 5.38 18.34 -17.89
C LYS A 151 5.39 16.98 -17.19
N GLY A 152 5.10 15.92 -17.94
CA GLY A 152 5.07 14.56 -17.41
C GLY A 152 3.72 14.20 -16.79
N GLY A 153 3.70 13.19 -15.92
CA GLY A 153 2.46 12.61 -15.39
C GLY A 153 1.68 13.49 -14.42
N CYS A 154 2.36 14.45 -13.78
CA CYS A 154 1.74 15.47 -12.92
C CYS A 154 1.04 16.60 -13.69
N ALA A 155 1.29 16.70 -15.01
CA ALA A 155 0.79 17.80 -15.81
C ALA A 155 -0.75 17.96 -15.80
N PRO A 156 -1.55 16.88 -15.94
CA PRO A 156 -3.01 16.94 -15.90
C PRO A 156 -3.59 17.13 -14.50
N HIS A 157 -2.80 16.95 -13.44
CA HIS A 157 -3.28 16.94 -12.05
C HIS A 157 -3.36 18.31 -11.42
N LYS A 158 -4.11 18.39 -10.31
CA LYS A 158 -4.14 19.58 -9.48
C LYS A 158 -2.80 19.77 -8.79
N LYS A 159 -2.37 21.03 -8.69
CA LYS A 159 -1.03 21.40 -8.24
C LYS A 159 -1.09 22.28 -7.01
N PHE A 160 -0.25 21.96 -6.04
CA PHE A 160 -0.03 22.75 -4.85
C PHE A 160 0.78 23.99 -5.14
N ASN A 161 0.19 25.14 -4.85
CA ASN A 161 0.84 26.43 -4.92
C ASN A 161 1.30 26.87 -3.53
N ALA A 162 2.58 26.66 -3.25
CA ALA A 162 3.22 27.04 -2.00
C ALA A 162 3.15 28.55 -1.71
N GLU A 163 3.15 29.40 -2.73
CA GLU A 163 3.12 30.88 -2.57
C GLU A 163 1.74 31.38 -2.12
N LYS A 164 0.69 30.56 -2.29
CA LYS A 164 -0.68 30.90 -1.86
C LYS A 164 -0.98 30.49 -0.42
N SER A 165 -0.11 29.71 0.22
CA SER A 165 -0.31 29.25 1.59
C SER A 165 0.49 30.11 2.57
N GLN A 166 -0.20 30.70 3.54
CA GLN A 166 0.37 31.49 4.62
C GLN A 166 1.11 30.63 5.66
N THR A 167 0.82 29.34 5.70
CA THR A 167 1.38 28.37 6.67
C THR A 167 2.48 27.50 6.07
N PHE A 168 2.79 27.68 4.78
CA PHE A 168 3.85 26.91 4.13
C PHE A 168 5.23 27.34 4.61
N VAL A 169 6.02 26.36 5.06
CA VAL A 169 7.43 26.52 5.42
C VAL A 169 8.28 25.72 4.44
N LYS A 170 9.09 26.44 3.66
CA LYS A 170 9.96 25.84 2.67
C LYS A 170 11.11 25.08 3.35
N ASN A 171 11.34 23.84 2.91
CA ASN A 171 12.57 23.11 3.20
C ASN A 171 13.35 22.97 1.87
N LEU A 172 14.63 23.37 1.84
CA LEU A 172 15.40 23.39 0.59
C LEU A 172 16.03 22.05 0.21
N ASN A 173 15.78 21.00 0.99
CA ASN A 173 16.24 19.67 0.67
C ASN A 173 15.31 19.06 -0.40
N GLY A 174 15.84 18.88 -1.62
CA GLY A 174 15.20 18.16 -2.70
C GLY A 174 15.94 16.86 -2.98
N ASN A 175 15.21 15.78 -3.24
CA ASN A 175 15.77 14.46 -3.49
C ASN A 175 15.00 13.78 -4.63
N ASN A 176 15.67 12.90 -5.37
CA ASN A 176 14.97 11.95 -6.23
C ASN A 176 14.32 10.91 -5.31
N GLU A 177 12.99 10.80 -5.30
CA GLU A 177 12.30 9.74 -4.55
C GLU A 177 12.43 8.39 -5.28
N SER A 178 12.43 8.42 -6.61
CA SER A 178 12.71 7.26 -7.45
C SER A 178 13.33 7.70 -8.78
N ILE A 179 13.64 6.74 -9.67
CA ILE A 179 14.04 7.06 -11.05
C ILE A 179 12.91 7.74 -11.86
N TYR A 180 11.70 7.79 -11.31
CA TYR A 180 10.50 8.30 -11.98
C TYR A 180 9.99 9.63 -11.44
N THR A 181 10.51 10.08 -10.29
CA THR A 181 9.97 11.24 -9.58
C THR A 181 11.08 12.09 -8.97
N TYR A 182 10.94 13.41 -9.11
CA TYR A 182 11.78 14.38 -8.41
C TYR A 182 10.93 15.23 -7.48
N ILE A 183 11.24 15.19 -6.19
CA ILE A 183 10.42 15.80 -5.14
C ILE A 183 11.22 16.79 -4.31
N GLN A 184 10.61 17.95 -4.06
CA GLN A 184 11.08 18.96 -3.12
C GLN A 184 10.25 18.87 -1.84
N HIS A 185 10.86 19.05 -0.68
CA HIS A 185 10.12 18.93 0.57
C HIS A 185 9.72 20.31 1.14
N GLY A 186 8.65 20.32 1.92
CA GLY A 186 8.23 21.47 2.70
C GLY A 186 7.35 21.02 3.84
N TYR A 187 6.88 21.98 4.63
CA TYR A 187 5.91 21.74 5.68
C TYR A 187 4.72 22.65 5.45
N ASP A 188 3.53 22.15 5.72
CA ASP A 188 2.32 22.97 5.77
C ASP A 188 1.28 22.36 6.69
N ASP A 189 0.22 23.12 6.96
CA ASP A 189 -0.96 22.63 7.64
C ASP A 189 -1.80 21.76 6.70
N VAL A 190 -2.28 20.64 7.21
CA VAL A 190 -3.05 19.65 6.47
C VAL A 190 -4.38 19.42 7.17
N GLN A 191 -5.45 19.26 6.40
CA GLN A 191 -6.78 18.98 6.91
C GLN A 191 -7.37 17.74 6.26
N LEU A 192 -7.89 16.86 7.11
CA LEU A 192 -8.61 15.65 6.71
C LEU A 192 -9.97 15.64 7.42
N LYS A 193 -11.06 15.95 6.72
CA LYS A 193 -12.44 15.98 7.25
C LYS A 193 -12.56 16.58 8.67
N GLY A 194 -11.88 17.70 8.89
CA GLY A 194 -11.87 18.43 10.16
C GLY A 194 -10.71 18.10 11.11
N LEU A 195 -9.96 17.02 10.88
CA LEU A 195 -8.70 16.75 11.58
C LEU A 195 -7.63 17.71 11.07
N LYS A 196 -7.25 18.70 11.90
CA LYS A 196 -6.23 19.70 11.57
C LYS A 196 -4.86 19.24 12.05
N ILE A 197 -3.98 18.93 11.11
CA ILE A 197 -2.63 18.44 11.34
C ILE A 197 -1.68 19.59 11.02
N LYS A 198 -1.00 20.11 12.03
CA LYS A 198 -0.14 21.29 11.85
C LYS A 198 1.27 20.90 11.39
N ASN A 199 1.93 21.74 10.61
CA ASN A 199 3.35 21.57 10.26
C ASN A 199 3.68 20.14 9.76
N GLN A 200 2.83 19.56 8.92
CA GLN A 200 3.02 18.25 8.32
C GLN A 200 4.04 18.34 7.19
N SER A 201 4.99 17.41 7.16
CA SER A 201 5.90 17.26 6.01
C SER A 201 5.12 16.87 4.76
N ILE A 202 5.35 17.62 3.68
CA ILE A 202 4.78 17.36 2.35
C ILE A 202 5.89 17.34 1.31
N GLY A 203 5.83 16.36 0.41
CA GLY A 203 6.57 16.28 -0.83
C GLY A 203 5.85 17.03 -1.93
N LEU A 204 6.60 17.83 -2.67
CA LEU A 204 6.14 18.60 -3.81
C LEU A 204 6.79 18.01 -5.05
N ALA A 205 6.04 17.19 -5.79
CA ALA A 205 6.52 16.59 -7.02
C ALA A 205 6.75 17.68 -8.07
N VAL A 206 7.98 17.76 -8.59
CA VAL A 206 8.41 18.71 -9.62
C VAL A 206 8.54 18.01 -10.97
N GLU A 207 8.81 16.71 -10.97
CA GLU A 207 8.79 15.85 -12.14
C GLU A 207 8.16 14.50 -11.78
N GLU A 208 7.33 13.97 -12.68
CA GLU A 208 6.74 12.64 -12.61
C GLU A 208 6.77 12.00 -14.00
N SER A 209 7.07 10.70 -14.08
CA SER A 209 6.96 9.93 -15.32
C SER A 209 5.55 10.03 -15.89
N LEU A 210 5.42 9.99 -17.23
CA LEU A 210 4.09 10.04 -17.86
C LEU A 210 3.20 8.91 -17.36
N HIS A 211 3.64 7.67 -17.53
CA HIS A 211 2.95 6.52 -16.99
C HIS A 211 3.58 6.11 -15.63
N PRO A 212 2.78 5.73 -14.62
CA PRO A 212 1.32 5.64 -14.62
C PRO A 212 0.61 6.95 -14.28
N PHE A 213 1.33 7.97 -13.81
CA PHE A 213 0.73 9.13 -13.16
C PHE A 213 -0.28 9.88 -14.02
N SER A 214 -0.07 10.03 -15.35
CA SER A 214 -1.04 10.70 -16.24
C SER A 214 -2.38 9.97 -16.39
N ASP A 215 -2.41 8.68 -16.10
CA ASP A 215 -3.56 7.81 -16.36
C ASP A 215 -4.38 7.55 -15.09
N LEU A 216 -3.89 8.01 -13.93
CA LEU A 216 -4.52 7.81 -12.63
C LEU A 216 -5.36 9.04 -12.26
N PRO A 217 -6.55 8.88 -11.65
CA PRO A 217 -7.47 10.00 -11.40
C PRO A 217 -7.24 10.69 -10.04
N PHE A 218 -6.12 10.43 -9.38
CA PHE A 218 -5.72 11.07 -8.13
C PHE A 218 -4.53 11.99 -8.36
N ASP A 219 -4.45 13.06 -7.56
CA ASP A 219 -3.37 14.04 -7.65
C ASP A 219 -2.10 13.55 -6.94
N GLY A 220 -2.23 12.90 -5.78
CA GLY A 220 -1.08 12.51 -4.96
C GLY A 220 -1.33 11.32 -4.03
N ILE A 221 -0.39 11.09 -3.12
CA ILE A 221 -0.40 9.94 -2.19
C ILE A 221 -0.18 10.45 -0.77
N VAL A 222 -0.93 9.91 0.18
CA VAL A 222 -0.74 10.12 1.61
C VAL A 222 -0.26 8.81 2.22
N GLY A 223 1.05 8.71 2.44
CA GLY A 223 1.66 7.57 3.11
C GLY A 223 1.22 7.44 4.57
N LEU A 224 0.75 6.24 4.92
CA LEU A 224 0.30 5.81 6.24
C LEU A 224 1.23 4.74 6.84
N GLY A 225 2.42 4.56 6.26
CA GLY A 225 3.50 3.75 6.78
C GLY A 225 4.26 4.44 7.93
N PHE A 226 5.29 3.76 8.42
CA PHE A 226 6.10 4.22 9.55
C PHE A 226 7.31 5.02 9.10
N SER A 227 7.92 5.76 10.02
CA SER A 227 9.28 6.26 9.82
C SER A 227 10.25 5.09 9.58
N ASP A 228 11.07 5.18 8.52
CA ASP A 228 12.07 4.15 8.22
C ASP A 228 13.11 4.07 9.37
N PRO A 229 13.31 2.88 9.97
CA PRO A 229 14.15 2.71 11.15
C PRO A 229 15.65 2.92 10.89
N ASP A 230 16.10 2.91 9.64
CA ASP A 230 17.53 3.09 9.31
C ASP A 230 17.95 4.56 9.24
N TRP A 231 17.05 5.50 9.51
CA TRP A 231 17.27 6.96 9.44
C TRP A 231 17.80 7.48 8.08
N SER A 232 17.98 6.59 7.10
CA SER A 232 18.40 6.87 5.74
C SER A 232 17.39 7.79 5.05
N PHE A 233 16.12 7.65 5.42
CA PHE A 233 15.03 8.51 5.00
C PHE A 233 14.81 9.71 5.95
N GLN A 234 14.87 9.57 7.29
CA GLN A 234 14.52 10.68 8.20
C GLN A 234 15.41 11.94 8.09
N ASN A 235 16.70 11.79 7.74
CA ASN A 235 17.55 12.96 7.49
C ASN A 235 17.24 13.67 6.15
N LYS A 236 16.39 13.07 5.30
CA LYS A 236 16.03 13.53 3.96
C LYS A 236 14.53 13.85 3.80
N TYR A 237 13.67 13.23 4.61
CA TYR A 237 12.21 13.25 4.53
C TYR A 237 11.63 13.56 5.90
N GLY A 238 10.58 14.39 5.96
CA GLY A 238 9.93 14.71 7.22
C GLY A 238 8.98 13.60 7.69
N MET A 239 8.41 13.80 8.88
CA MET A 239 7.65 12.79 9.61
C MET A 239 6.37 12.34 8.88
N PRO A 240 6.05 11.02 8.84
CA PRO A 240 4.80 10.50 8.27
C PRO A 240 3.57 11.04 8.99
N ILE A 241 2.45 11.16 8.27
CA ILE A 241 1.24 11.82 8.79
C ILE A 241 0.67 11.13 10.03
N ILE A 242 0.74 9.80 10.10
CA ILE A 242 0.25 9.04 11.25
C ILE A 242 1.11 9.26 12.50
N GLU A 243 2.38 9.64 12.35
CA GLU A 243 3.27 9.98 13.48
C GLU A 243 3.02 11.42 13.93
N THR A 244 2.81 12.35 12.99
CA THR A 244 2.39 13.73 13.29
C THR A 244 1.07 13.79 14.06
N ILE A 245 0.07 13.01 13.63
CA ILE A 245 -1.22 12.87 14.33
C ILE A 245 -1.01 12.38 15.77
N LYS A 246 -0.07 11.44 15.97
CA LYS A 246 0.30 10.90 17.29
C LYS A 246 0.92 11.98 18.18
N GLU A 247 1.93 12.66 17.66
CA GLU A 247 2.71 13.65 18.40
C GLU A 247 1.82 14.82 18.86
N GLN A 248 0.94 15.26 17.98
CA GLN A 248 -0.02 16.33 18.24
C GLN A 248 -1.23 15.87 19.06
N LYS A 249 -1.34 14.56 19.39
CA LYS A 249 -2.43 13.97 20.18
C LYS A 249 -3.82 14.33 19.65
N LEU A 250 -3.97 14.32 18.32
CA LEU A 250 -5.20 14.76 17.67
C LEU A 250 -6.34 13.74 17.76
N LEU A 251 -6.01 12.49 18.11
CA LEU A 251 -6.96 11.40 18.29
C LEU A 251 -6.79 10.79 19.68
N LYS A 252 -7.89 10.29 20.26
CA LYS A 252 -7.85 9.53 21.53
C LYS A 252 -7.02 8.25 21.40
N ARG A 253 -7.04 7.64 20.23
CA ARG A 253 -6.25 6.47 19.85
C ARG A 253 -5.71 6.71 18.45
N ASN A 254 -4.43 6.47 18.24
CA ASN A 254 -3.81 6.60 16.93
C ASN A 254 -3.98 5.30 16.14
N ILE A 255 -5.22 5.04 15.76
CA ILE A 255 -5.60 3.90 14.95
C ILE A 255 -6.33 4.41 13.71
N PHE A 256 -6.30 3.65 12.64
CA PHE A 256 -7.20 3.86 11.51
C PHE A 256 -7.69 2.52 10.97
N SER A 257 -8.83 2.53 10.29
CA SER A 257 -9.42 1.33 9.71
C SER A 257 -9.81 1.58 8.26
N PHE A 258 -9.72 0.54 7.43
CA PHE A 258 -9.90 0.64 5.99
C PHE A 258 -10.89 -0.41 5.51
N TYR A 259 -11.97 0.04 4.88
CA TYR A 259 -13.03 -0.79 4.29
C TYR A 259 -12.99 -0.67 2.76
N VAL A 260 -12.96 -1.83 2.11
CA VAL A 260 -13.05 -1.97 0.66
C VAL A 260 -14.39 -2.63 0.33
N PRO A 261 -15.24 -2.01 -0.51
CA PRO A 261 -16.55 -2.54 -0.85
C PRO A 261 -16.44 -3.71 -1.83
N LYS A 262 -17.53 -4.49 -1.94
CA LYS A 262 -17.60 -5.58 -2.92
C LYS A 262 -18.04 -5.08 -4.30
N LYS A 263 -18.90 -4.08 -4.37
CA LYS A 263 -19.43 -3.55 -5.63
C LYS A 263 -18.64 -2.33 -6.11
N LEU A 264 -18.60 -2.15 -7.43
CA LEU A 264 -17.85 -1.07 -8.10
C LEU A 264 -18.44 0.32 -7.85
N ASP A 265 -19.76 0.42 -7.70
CA ASP A 265 -20.50 1.65 -7.46
C ASP A 265 -20.55 2.08 -5.99
N GLU A 266 -20.13 1.20 -5.08
CA GLU A 266 -20.05 1.47 -3.66
C GLU A 266 -18.73 2.16 -3.31
N SER A 267 -18.79 3.08 -2.35
CA SER A 267 -17.60 3.77 -1.82
C SER A 267 -16.87 2.92 -0.79
N GLY A 268 -15.54 3.00 -0.80
CA GLY A 268 -14.72 2.53 0.32
C GLY A 268 -14.80 3.50 1.50
N SER A 269 -14.10 3.18 2.58
CA SER A 269 -13.97 4.12 3.69
C SER A 269 -12.66 3.97 4.44
N ILE A 270 -12.11 5.11 4.86
CA ILE A 270 -11.06 5.16 5.87
C ILE A 270 -11.60 5.91 7.10
N THR A 271 -11.33 5.37 8.28
CA THR A 271 -11.73 5.98 9.55
C THR A 271 -10.52 6.10 10.47
N PHE A 272 -10.21 7.30 10.93
CA PHE A 272 -9.15 7.59 11.89
C PHE A 272 -9.74 7.73 13.30
N GLY A 273 -9.09 7.13 14.29
CA GLY A 273 -9.47 7.19 15.71
C GLY A 273 -10.32 6.01 16.20
N ARG A 274 -10.93 5.24 15.29
CA ARG A 274 -11.72 4.04 15.62
C ARG A 274 -11.88 3.09 14.43
N ALA A 275 -12.32 1.87 14.72
CA ALA A 275 -12.95 0.96 13.76
C ALA A 275 -14.48 1.11 13.82
N GLN A 276 -15.19 0.76 12.75
CA GLN A 276 -16.65 0.83 12.69
C GLN A 276 -17.30 -0.56 12.67
N SER A 277 -18.29 -0.77 13.54
CA SER A 277 -19.09 -2.00 13.65
C SER A 277 -19.66 -2.49 12.35
N LYS A 278 -20.29 -1.58 11.60
CA LYS A 278 -21.01 -1.88 10.37
C LYS A 278 -20.17 -2.58 9.29
N TYR A 279 -18.84 -2.42 9.32
CA TYR A 279 -17.93 -3.05 8.36
C TYR A 279 -17.42 -4.43 8.81
N ALA A 280 -17.65 -4.83 10.06
CA ALA A 280 -17.29 -6.15 10.57
C ALA A 280 -18.49 -7.11 10.47
N MET A 281 -18.25 -8.34 10.03
CA MET A 281 -19.28 -9.37 10.01
C MET A 281 -19.76 -9.70 11.43
N GLU A 282 -21.08 -9.69 11.62
CA GLU A 282 -21.70 -9.99 12.91
C GLU A 282 -21.28 -11.37 13.44
N GLY A 283 -21.00 -11.43 14.75
CA GLY A 283 -20.57 -12.66 15.41
C GLY A 283 -19.11 -13.08 15.16
N LYS A 284 -18.37 -12.37 14.29
CA LYS A 284 -16.93 -12.59 14.10
C LYS A 284 -16.11 -11.73 15.06
N GLN A 285 -14.97 -12.26 15.46
CA GLN A 285 -14.00 -11.53 16.30
C GLN A 285 -12.87 -10.98 15.44
N ILE A 286 -12.28 -9.88 15.89
CA ILE A 286 -11.08 -9.31 15.26
C ILE A 286 -9.88 -10.15 15.69
N GLU A 287 -9.18 -10.71 14.72
CA GLU A 287 -7.88 -11.34 14.92
C GLU A 287 -6.77 -10.29 14.83
N TRP A 288 -5.91 -10.24 15.85
CA TRP A 288 -4.84 -9.25 15.94
C TRP A 288 -3.49 -9.89 15.62
N PHE A 289 -2.74 -9.24 14.74
CA PHE A 289 -1.43 -9.66 14.27
C PHE A 289 -0.38 -8.63 14.68
N PRO A 290 0.76 -9.06 15.22
CA PRO A 290 1.81 -8.12 15.59
C PRO A 290 2.50 -7.60 14.32
N VAL A 291 2.72 -6.29 14.25
CA VAL A 291 3.64 -5.75 13.25
C VAL A 291 5.07 -6.21 13.60
N ILE A 292 5.75 -6.85 12.64
CA ILE A 292 7.05 -7.52 12.86
C ILE A 292 8.26 -6.70 12.42
N SER A 293 8.02 -5.61 11.69
CA SER A 293 9.02 -4.72 11.08
C SER A 293 8.42 -3.32 10.96
N ASN A 294 9.22 -2.27 11.11
CA ASN A 294 8.78 -0.89 10.89
C ASN A 294 8.99 -0.41 9.44
N TYR A 295 9.35 -1.28 8.49
CA TYR A 295 9.42 -0.86 7.08
C TYR A 295 8.01 -0.73 6.46
N PHE A 296 7.11 -1.67 6.77
CA PHE A 296 5.70 -1.62 6.37
C PHE A 296 4.82 -2.14 7.52
N TRP A 297 3.50 -2.12 7.31
CA TRP A 297 2.53 -2.86 8.15
C TRP A 297 2.63 -4.37 7.91
N GLU A 298 3.75 -4.95 8.34
CA GLU A 298 4.11 -6.34 8.05
C GLU A 298 3.62 -7.30 9.13
N VAL A 299 2.98 -8.39 8.69
CA VAL A 299 2.54 -9.50 9.54
C VAL A 299 3.29 -10.79 9.19
N ASN A 300 3.34 -11.71 10.15
CA ASN A 300 4.05 -12.99 10.01
C ASN A 300 3.20 -14.00 9.23
N LEU A 301 3.59 -14.27 7.98
CA LEU A 301 3.00 -15.28 7.11
C LEU A 301 3.72 -16.61 7.32
N LEU A 302 2.97 -17.64 7.69
CA LEU A 302 3.50 -18.96 8.02
C LEU A 302 3.35 -19.97 6.89
N ASP A 303 2.29 -19.88 6.07
CA ASP A 303 2.10 -20.71 4.89
C ASP A 303 0.95 -20.19 4.00
N ILE A 304 0.86 -20.73 2.78
CA ILE A 304 -0.29 -20.62 1.91
C ILE A 304 -0.78 -22.03 1.60
N GLN A 305 -2.08 -22.27 1.75
CA GLN A 305 -2.73 -23.54 1.43
C GLN A 305 -3.54 -23.44 0.15
N LEU A 306 -3.59 -24.54 -0.60
CA LEU A 306 -4.49 -24.72 -1.74
C LEU A 306 -5.37 -25.93 -1.46
N SER A 307 -6.70 -25.74 -1.37
CA SER A 307 -7.65 -26.78 -0.96
C SER A 307 -7.19 -27.53 0.30
N ASP A 308 -6.87 -26.78 1.36
CA ASP A 308 -6.39 -27.28 2.66
C ASP A 308 -5.03 -28.00 2.65
N THR A 309 -4.37 -28.09 1.49
CA THR A 309 -3.04 -28.68 1.38
C THR A 309 -1.99 -27.59 1.53
N ASN A 310 -1.10 -27.75 2.53
CA ASN A 310 0.06 -26.88 2.72
C ASN A 310 0.94 -26.90 1.47
N LEU A 311 1.28 -25.71 0.95
CA LEU A 311 2.24 -25.60 -0.14
C LEU A 311 3.68 -25.60 0.38
N GLY A 312 3.89 -25.49 1.70
CA GLY A 312 5.21 -25.48 2.32
C GLY A 312 6.05 -24.27 1.90
N ILE A 313 5.40 -23.21 1.41
CA ILE A 313 6.03 -22.07 0.74
C ILE A 313 6.99 -21.32 1.68
N CYS A 314 6.72 -21.41 2.99
CA CYS A 314 7.44 -20.69 4.04
C CYS A 314 8.16 -21.61 5.04
N GLU A 315 8.19 -22.94 4.85
CA GLU A 315 8.73 -23.88 5.85
C GLU A 315 10.21 -23.63 6.19
N ASN A 316 11.00 -23.18 5.21
CA ASN A 316 12.43 -22.88 5.39
C ASN A 316 12.76 -21.39 5.20
N ARG A 317 11.75 -20.52 5.27
CA ARG A 317 11.89 -19.09 4.98
C ARG A 317 11.08 -18.26 5.96
N LYS A 318 11.63 -17.12 6.40
CA LYS A 318 10.85 -16.13 7.17
C LYS A 318 9.97 -15.32 6.21
N CYS A 319 8.85 -15.90 5.81
CA CYS A 319 7.85 -15.18 5.04
C CYS A 319 7.21 -14.07 5.88
N ARG A 320 6.84 -13.00 5.20
CA ARG A 320 6.19 -11.82 5.75
C ARG A 320 5.27 -11.24 4.70
N ALA A 321 4.17 -10.63 5.14
CA ALA A 321 3.20 -10.00 4.27
C ALA A 321 2.99 -8.55 4.71
N ALA A 322 3.17 -7.59 3.82
CA ALA A 322 2.78 -6.20 4.02
C ALA A 322 1.29 -6.05 3.70
N ILE A 323 0.53 -5.43 4.60
CA ILE A 323 -0.88 -5.11 4.37
C ILE A 323 -0.95 -3.70 3.80
N ASP A 324 -1.37 -3.61 2.54
CA ASP A 324 -1.11 -2.44 1.70
C ASP A 324 -2.40 -1.92 1.03
N THR A 325 -2.89 -0.77 1.47
CA THR A 325 -4.09 -0.11 0.93
C THR A 325 -3.84 0.58 -0.41
N GLY A 326 -2.59 0.89 -0.76
CA GLY A 326 -2.21 1.44 -2.06
C GLY A 326 -2.14 0.35 -3.14
N SER A 327 -1.82 -0.88 -2.78
CA SER A 327 -1.79 -2.00 -3.72
C SER A 327 -3.19 -2.55 -4.01
N SER A 328 -3.50 -2.78 -5.29
CA SER A 328 -4.77 -3.38 -5.72
C SER A 328 -4.81 -4.90 -5.50
N LEU A 329 -3.78 -5.63 -5.96
CA LEU A 329 -3.74 -7.09 -6.05
C LEU A 329 -3.01 -7.73 -4.86
N LEU A 330 -3.17 -9.04 -4.69
CA LEU A 330 -2.30 -9.84 -3.85
C LEU A 330 -1.04 -10.24 -4.61
N THR A 331 0.13 -10.05 -4.02
CA THR A 331 1.40 -10.42 -4.64
C THR A 331 2.34 -11.16 -3.73
N GLY A 332 3.32 -11.79 -4.34
CA GLY A 332 4.45 -12.39 -3.67
C GLY A 332 5.55 -12.79 -4.64
N PRO A 333 6.67 -13.30 -4.12
CA PRO A 333 7.82 -13.66 -4.94
C PRO A 333 7.44 -14.61 -6.08
N SER A 334 7.98 -14.36 -7.28
CA SER A 334 7.61 -15.10 -8.49
C SER A 334 7.84 -16.60 -8.33
N SER A 335 8.96 -16.97 -7.72
CA SER A 335 9.31 -18.38 -7.43
C SER A 335 8.29 -19.13 -6.57
N LEU A 336 7.43 -18.42 -5.83
CA LEU A 336 6.42 -18.99 -4.93
C LEU A 336 5.01 -18.86 -5.52
N MET A 337 4.71 -17.72 -6.14
CA MET A 337 3.37 -17.41 -6.64
C MET A 337 3.09 -17.98 -8.03
N GLN A 338 4.09 -18.07 -8.90
CA GLN A 338 3.89 -18.52 -10.27
C GLN A 338 3.37 -19.96 -10.36
N PRO A 339 3.90 -20.95 -9.60
CA PRO A 339 3.34 -22.30 -9.59
C PRO A 339 1.92 -22.38 -9.03
N LEU A 340 1.56 -21.49 -8.09
CA LEU A 340 0.20 -21.38 -7.57
C LEU A 340 -0.74 -20.85 -8.66
N ILE A 341 -0.35 -19.75 -9.32
CA ILE A 341 -1.14 -19.12 -10.38
C ILE A 341 -1.34 -20.07 -11.57
N GLU A 342 -0.30 -20.81 -11.98
CA GLU A 342 -0.39 -21.78 -13.08
C GLU A 342 -1.31 -22.96 -12.76
N LYS A 343 -1.43 -23.35 -11.48
CA LYS A 343 -2.41 -24.36 -11.03
C LYS A 343 -3.84 -23.82 -11.04
N LEU A 344 -4.02 -22.51 -10.92
CA LEU A 344 -5.32 -21.84 -11.09
C LEU A 344 -5.60 -21.74 -12.59
N ASN A 345 -6.08 -22.82 -13.19
CA ASN A 345 -6.48 -22.88 -14.61
C ASN A 345 -7.79 -22.09 -14.85
N LEU A 346 -7.82 -20.79 -14.56
CA LEU A 346 -8.98 -19.94 -14.74
C LEU A 346 -9.26 -19.72 -16.23
N GLU A 347 -10.49 -20.03 -16.64
CA GLU A 347 -10.98 -19.68 -17.98
C GLU A 347 -11.37 -18.20 -18.03
N LYS A 348 -11.05 -17.54 -19.17
CA LYS A 348 -11.26 -16.09 -19.33
C LYS A 348 -12.72 -15.69 -19.25
N ASP A 349 -13.63 -16.57 -19.63
CA ASP A 349 -15.08 -16.34 -19.66
C ASP A 349 -15.77 -16.64 -18.30
N CYS A 350 -14.97 -16.83 -17.24
CA CYS A 350 -15.44 -17.17 -15.90
C CYS A 350 -16.15 -18.53 -15.77
N SER A 351 -16.23 -19.33 -16.84
CA SER A 351 -17.05 -20.56 -16.88
C SER A 351 -16.70 -21.56 -15.77
N ASN A 352 -15.43 -21.62 -15.37
CA ASN A 352 -14.95 -22.52 -14.34
C ASN A 352 -14.67 -21.86 -12.99
N LYS A 353 -14.99 -20.56 -12.80
CA LYS A 353 -14.70 -19.80 -11.58
C LYS A 353 -15.12 -20.54 -10.30
N ASN A 354 -16.35 -21.04 -10.26
CA ASN A 354 -16.93 -21.70 -9.09
C ASN A 354 -16.28 -23.06 -8.76
N SER A 355 -15.50 -23.61 -9.70
CA SER A 355 -14.78 -24.88 -9.52
C SER A 355 -13.35 -24.70 -9.03
N LEU A 356 -12.86 -23.46 -9.00
CA LEU A 356 -11.50 -23.17 -8.55
C LEU A 356 -11.32 -23.45 -7.05
N PRO A 357 -10.10 -23.82 -6.63
CA PRO A 357 -9.84 -24.21 -5.25
C PRO A 357 -9.94 -23.03 -4.28
N ASN A 358 -10.18 -23.32 -3.00
CA ASN A 358 -9.98 -22.31 -1.96
C ASN A 358 -8.47 -22.07 -1.74
N ILE A 359 -8.11 -20.83 -1.47
CA ILE A 359 -6.76 -20.42 -1.08
C ILE A 359 -6.83 -19.96 0.36
N SER A 360 -5.92 -20.41 1.23
CA SER A 360 -5.90 -19.97 2.62
C SER A 360 -4.53 -19.43 3.00
N PHE A 361 -4.51 -18.31 3.72
CA PHE A 361 -3.29 -17.71 4.27
C PHE A 361 -3.18 -18.04 5.75
N ILE A 362 -2.05 -18.61 6.16
CA ILE A 362 -1.81 -18.98 7.55
C ILE A 362 -0.94 -17.92 8.19
N LEU A 363 -1.49 -17.12 9.10
CA LEU A 363 -0.78 -16.05 9.78
C LEU A 363 -0.53 -16.40 11.25
N ARG A 364 0.50 -15.77 11.86
CA ARG A 364 0.72 -15.87 13.31
C ARG A 364 0.11 -14.67 14.03
N ASN A 365 -0.90 -14.91 14.86
CA ASN A 365 -1.51 -13.85 15.66
C ASN A 365 -0.65 -13.49 16.89
N VAL A 366 -1.12 -12.51 17.66
CA VAL A 366 -0.44 -11.96 18.83
C VAL A 366 -0.32 -12.95 20.00
N GLU A 367 -1.19 -13.95 20.05
CA GLU A 367 -1.12 -15.06 21.01
C GLU A 367 -0.14 -16.16 20.56
N GLY A 368 0.49 -15.99 19.38
CA GLY A 368 1.38 -16.98 18.78
C GLY A 368 0.65 -18.12 18.06
N LYS A 369 -0.68 -18.08 17.98
CA LYS A 369 -1.51 -19.10 17.32
C LYS A 369 -1.47 -18.94 15.81
N ARG A 370 -1.66 -20.07 15.10
CA ARG A 370 -1.85 -20.10 13.65
C ARG A 370 -3.31 -19.74 13.37
N VAL A 371 -3.54 -18.66 12.65
CA VAL A 371 -4.86 -18.22 12.21
C VAL A 371 -4.95 -18.45 10.71
N LYS A 372 -6.02 -19.13 10.28
CA LYS A 372 -6.30 -19.43 8.89
C LYS A 372 -7.28 -18.39 8.34
N LEU A 373 -6.90 -17.71 7.27
CA LEU A 373 -7.73 -16.75 6.56
C LEU A 373 -8.06 -17.30 5.18
N ASP A 374 -9.30 -17.71 5.00
CA ASP A 374 -9.82 -18.37 3.80
C ASP A 374 -10.24 -17.37 2.72
N PHE A 375 -9.94 -17.73 1.48
CA PHE A 375 -10.38 -17.08 0.26
C PHE A 375 -11.06 -18.12 -0.64
N LYS A 376 -12.33 -17.86 -0.95
CA LYS A 376 -13.10 -18.58 -1.98
C LYS A 376 -12.79 -17.99 -3.36
N PRO A 377 -13.14 -18.67 -4.47
CA PRO A 377 -12.98 -18.12 -5.81
C PRO A 377 -13.51 -16.70 -5.98
N ASP A 378 -14.66 -16.37 -5.38
CA ASP A 378 -15.22 -15.01 -5.39
C ASP A 378 -14.35 -13.95 -4.72
N ASP A 379 -13.45 -14.34 -3.83
CA ASP A 379 -12.61 -13.41 -3.08
C ASP A 379 -11.34 -13.02 -3.87
N TYR A 380 -10.78 -13.95 -4.66
CA TYR A 380 -9.53 -13.76 -5.41
C TYR A 380 -9.68 -13.71 -6.93
N ILE A 381 -10.87 -13.93 -7.49
CA ILE A 381 -11.17 -13.69 -8.91
C ILE A 381 -11.82 -12.32 -9.07
N LEU A 382 -11.32 -11.55 -10.03
CA LEU A 382 -11.85 -10.26 -10.42
C LEU A 382 -12.62 -10.41 -11.73
N GLU A 383 -13.82 -9.88 -11.75
CA GLU A 383 -14.68 -9.82 -12.93
C GLU A 383 -14.58 -8.42 -13.53
N ASP A 384 -14.28 -8.37 -14.83
CA ASP A 384 -14.24 -7.16 -15.64
C ASP A 384 -15.37 -7.25 -16.66
N VAL A 385 -16.11 -6.16 -16.86
CA VAL A 385 -17.20 -6.11 -17.84
C VAL A 385 -16.69 -5.36 -19.06
N ASP A 386 -16.72 -6.02 -20.21
CA ASP A 386 -16.35 -5.37 -21.45
C ASP A 386 -17.47 -4.42 -21.89
N ASP A 387 -17.15 -3.12 -21.96
CA ASP A 387 -18.10 -2.07 -22.33
C ASP A 387 -18.64 -2.20 -23.76
N GLU A 388 -17.96 -2.93 -24.67
CA GLU A 388 -18.41 -3.07 -26.07
C GLU A 388 -19.53 -4.11 -26.22
N ASP A 389 -19.43 -5.23 -25.52
CA ASP A 389 -20.33 -6.39 -25.68
C ASP A 389 -21.00 -6.87 -24.39
N ASN A 390 -20.77 -6.18 -23.27
CA ASN A 390 -21.20 -6.55 -21.92
C ASN A 390 -20.77 -7.97 -21.50
N SER A 391 -19.74 -8.54 -22.14
CA SER A 391 -19.18 -9.83 -21.71
C SER A 391 -18.39 -9.66 -20.42
N VAL A 392 -18.53 -10.64 -19.52
CA VAL A 392 -17.74 -10.68 -18.29
C VAL A 392 -16.47 -11.48 -18.54
N GLN A 393 -15.32 -10.88 -18.24
CA GLN A 393 -14.03 -11.56 -18.25
C GLN A 393 -13.49 -11.72 -16.84
N CYS A 394 -12.95 -12.89 -16.54
CA CYS A 394 -12.31 -13.17 -15.26
C CYS A 394 -10.80 -13.03 -15.36
N VAL A 395 -10.23 -12.36 -14.35
CA VAL A 395 -8.79 -12.31 -14.11
C VAL A 395 -8.48 -12.70 -12.67
N ILE A 396 -7.32 -13.30 -12.45
CA ILE A 396 -6.88 -13.67 -11.11
C ILE A 396 -6.39 -12.38 -10.41
N GLY A 397 -6.92 -12.09 -9.23
CA GLY A 397 -6.52 -10.99 -8.36
C GLY A 397 -5.18 -11.21 -7.64
N ILE A 398 -4.34 -12.08 -8.19
CA ILE A 398 -3.08 -12.54 -7.64
C ILE A 398 -2.02 -12.43 -8.73
N MET A 399 -0.86 -11.86 -8.42
CA MET A 399 0.25 -11.75 -9.36
C MET A 399 1.60 -12.01 -8.69
N SER A 400 2.60 -12.34 -9.51
CA SER A 400 3.99 -12.41 -9.06
C SER A 400 4.64 -11.03 -9.06
N LEU A 401 5.36 -10.71 -7.98
CA LEU A 401 6.16 -9.48 -7.86
C LEU A 401 7.42 -9.78 -7.03
N ASP A 402 8.59 -9.58 -7.63
CA ASP A 402 9.86 -9.73 -6.93
C ASP A 402 10.33 -8.39 -6.39
N VAL A 403 10.21 -8.23 -5.07
CA VAL A 403 10.77 -7.07 -4.35
C VAL A 403 12.21 -7.38 -3.97
N PRO A 404 13.20 -6.56 -4.39
CA PRO A 404 14.60 -6.80 -4.06
C PRO A 404 14.91 -6.50 -2.57
N PRO A 405 16.00 -7.07 -2.03
CA PRO A 405 16.54 -6.66 -0.73
C PRO A 405 16.87 -5.15 -0.69
N PRO A 406 16.82 -4.50 0.49
CA PRO A 406 16.56 -5.07 1.82
C PRO A 406 15.07 -5.22 2.15
N ARG A 407 14.16 -4.71 1.31
CA ARG A 407 12.72 -4.69 1.63
C ARG A 407 11.98 -5.96 1.23
N GLY A 408 12.54 -6.76 0.33
CA GLY A 408 12.02 -8.08 -0.01
C GLY A 408 13.02 -9.21 0.28
N PRO A 409 12.64 -10.47 -0.02
CA PRO A 409 11.35 -10.89 -0.57
C PRO A 409 10.20 -10.69 0.44
N ILE A 410 9.02 -10.32 -0.06
CA ILE A 410 7.83 -10.02 0.75
C ILE A 410 6.56 -10.30 -0.06
N PHE A 411 5.49 -10.68 0.62
CA PHE A 411 4.14 -10.73 0.05
C PHE A 411 3.45 -9.39 0.27
N ILE A 412 2.60 -8.97 -0.66
CA ILE A 412 1.83 -7.73 -0.52
C ILE A 412 0.36 -8.09 -0.60
N PHE A 413 -0.38 -7.86 0.48
CA PHE A 413 -1.79 -8.13 0.57
C PHE A 413 -2.55 -6.82 0.34
N GLY A 414 -2.88 -6.60 -0.93
CA GLY A 414 -3.58 -5.41 -1.42
C GLY A 414 -5.08 -5.39 -1.14
N ASN A 415 -5.78 -4.51 -1.84
CA ASN A 415 -7.22 -4.29 -1.73
C ASN A 415 -8.07 -5.54 -2.02
N VAL A 416 -7.59 -6.48 -2.85
CA VAL A 416 -8.22 -7.81 -2.99
C VAL A 416 -8.34 -8.53 -1.64
N PHE A 417 -7.30 -8.46 -0.81
CA PHE A 417 -7.30 -9.07 0.51
C PHE A 417 -8.13 -8.27 1.51
N ILE A 418 -7.97 -6.95 1.51
CA ILE A 418 -8.65 -6.03 2.44
C ILE A 418 -10.17 -5.98 2.19
N ARG A 419 -10.61 -6.25 0.95
CA ARG A 419 -12.03 -6.44 0.61
C ARG A 419 -12.66 -7.56 1.41
N LYS A 420 -11.99 -8.70 1.53
CA LYS A 420 -12.49 -9.84 2.31
C LYS A 420 -12.34 -9.61 3.82
N TYR A 421 -11.24 -9.00 4.22
CA TYR A 421 -10.92 -8.76 5.63
C TYR A 421 -10.83 -7.26 5.93
N TYR A 422 -11.89 -6.72 6.53
CA TYR A 422 -11.89 -5.36 7.06
C TYR A 422 -10.70 -5.20 8.01
N THR A 423 -9.86 -4.20 7.74
CA THR A 423 -8.53 -4.11 8.33
C THR A 423 -8.41 -2.87 9.22
N ILE A 424 -7.81 -3.05 10.38
CA ILE A 424 -7.58 -2.03 11.41
C ILE A 424 -6.08 -1.94 11.66
N PHE A 425 -5.52 -0.75 11.54
CA PHE A 425 -4.11 -0.45 11.76
C PHE A 425 -3.97 0.30 13.08
N ASP A 426 -3.33 -0.34 14.06
CA ASP A 426 -3.09 0.24 15.38
C ASP A 426 -1.65 0.75 15.48
N ASN A 427 -1.45 2.06 15.35
CA ASN A 427 -0.11 2.68 15.41
C ASN A 427 0.39 2.89 16.84
N ASP A 428 -0.51 2.87 17.83
CA ASP A 428 -0.14 2.95 19.24
C ASP A 428 0.55 1.67 19.69
N HIS A 429 -0.01 0.53 19.30
CA HIS A 429 0.45 -0.80 19.70
C HIS A 429 1.14 -1.57 18.58
N LYS A 430 1.40 -0.96 17.40
CA LYS A 430 1.87 -1.58 16.14
C LYS A 430 1.27 -2.97 15.90
N LEU A 431 -0.04 -2.99 15.66
CA LEU A 431 -0.80 -4.19 15.33
C LEU A 431 -1.59 -3.97 14.06
N VAL A 432 -1.92 -5.08 13.40
CA VAL A 432 -2.95 -5.13 12.37
C VAL A 432 -4.07 -6.03 12.87
N GLY A 433 -5.28 -5.49 12.99
CA GLY A 433 -6.50 -6.22 13.28
C GLY A 433 -7.22 -6.56 11.98
N MET A 434 -7.73 -7.79 11.86
CA MET A 434 -8.47 -8.23 10.69
C MET A 434 -9.73 -8.97 11.14
N VAL A 435 -10.83 -8.71 10.44
CA VAL A 435 -12.10 -9.41 10.63
C VAL A 435 -12.79 -9.56 9.28
N GLU A 436 -13.55 -10.63 9.09
CA GLU A 436 -14.35 -10.79 7.86
C GLU A 436 -15.25 -9.56 7.67
N ALA A 437 -15.20 -8.96 6.48
CA ALA A 437 -15.94 -7.75 6.17
C ALA A 437 -17.44 -8.02 6.03
N SER A 438 -18.26 -7.11 6.53
CA SER A 438 -19.68 -7.03 6.18
C SER A 438 -19.86 -6.13 4.96
N HIS A 439 -20.55 -6.63 3.94
CA HIS A 439 -20.92 -5.86 2.74
C HIS A 439 -22.44 -5.63 2.63
N ASN A 440 -23.19 -6.05 3.65
CA ASN A 440 -24.64 -5.96 3.70
C ASN A 440 -25.02 -5.10 4.91
N PHE A 441 -25.02 -3.77 4.75
CA PHE A 441 -25.39 -2.84 5.81
C PHE A 441 -26.22 -1.67 5.30
#